data_AF-A0A2V9YFY9-F1
#
_entry.id   AF-A0A2V9YFY9-F1
#
_cell.length_a   1.000
_cell.length_b   1.000
_cell.length_c   1.000
_cell.angle_alpha   90.00
_cell.angle_beta   90.00
_cell.angle_gamma   90.00
#
_symmetry.space_group_name_H-M   'P 1'
#
loop_
_entity.id
_entity.type
_entity.pdbx_description
1 polymer ?
#
loop_
_entity_poly.entity_id
_entity_poly.type
_entity_poly.pdbx_seq_one_letter_code
_entity_poly.pdbx_strand_id
1 'polypeptide(L)'
;MEVKIRLRIPSVCAGGGFAYAGTEFDIGVAKGESLAVIAYDSASGGSHGGILAGGIGHYTGGIESVRTWSDWQEHTSPIGFVGGASSLTPTGVGPLKVNEANYGGLFQYQNGQLSVGGYLGGANKETGRGAGGGGYITLSWSGCHN
;
A
#
# COMPACT_ATOMS: atom_id res chain seq x y z
N MET A 1 -14.12 -8.80 -39.68
CA MET A 1 -13.14 -9.41 -38.75
C MET A 1 -13.58 -9.04 -37.34
N GLU A 2 -14.22 -9.96 -36.62
CA GLU A 2 -14.55 -9.76 -35.21
C GLU A 2 -13.28 -10.03 -34.38
N VAL A 3 -12.76 -8.98 -33.75
CA VAL A 3 -11.73 -9.15 -32.72
C VAL A 3 -12.43 -9.71 -31.49
N LYS A 4 -12.44 -11.05 -31.35
CA LYS A 4 -12.79 -11.70 -30.09
C LYS A 4 -11.69 -11.39 -29.07
N ILE A 5 -11.87 -10.29 -28.32
CA ILE A 5 -11.11 -10.03 -27.10
C ILE A 5 -11.47 -11.17 -26.14
N ARG A 6 -10.65 -12.23 -26.08
CA ARG A 6 -10.75 -13.21 -25.00
C ARG A 6 -10.36 -12.46 -23.74
N LEU A 7 -11.35 -12.04 -22.95
CA LEU A 7 -11.17 -11.58 -21.58
C LEU A 7 -10.46 -12.71 -20.81
N ARG A 8 -9.13 -12.62 -20.68
CA ARG A 8 -8.40 -13.47 -19.74
C ARG A 8 -8.74 -12.94 -18.35
N ILE A 9 -9.52 -13.72 -17.62
CA ILE A 9 -9.75 -13.51 -16.20
C ILE A 9 -8.43 -13.84 -15.49
N PRO A 10 -7.86 -12.94 -14.69
CA PRO A 10 -6.64 -13.25 -13.95
C PRO A 10 -6.90 -14.33 -12.90
N SER A 11 -5.88 -15.13 -12.60
CA SER A 11 -5.89 -16.04 -11.46
C SER A 11 -5.49 -15.31 -10.18
N VAL A 12 -6.13 -15.65 -9.06
CA VAL A 12 -5.68 -15.23 -7.72
C VAL A 12 -4.51 -16.10 -7.32
N CYS A 13 -3.36 -15.49 -7.09
CA CYS A 13 -2.11 -16.17 -6.78
C CYS A 13 -1.73 -16.07 -5.30
N ALA A 14 -2.12 -14.99 -4.66
CA ALA A 14 -1.88 -14.79 -3.24
C ALA A 14 -2.89 -13.80 -2.65
N GLY A 15 -2.89 -13.72 -1.32
CA GLY A 15 -3.51 -12.64 -0.57
C GLY A 15 -2.69 -12.33 0.66
N GLY A 16 -2.75 -11.08 1.10
CA GLY A 16 -1.90 -10.61 2.17
C GLY A 16 -2.52 -9.48 2.97
N GLY A 17 -1.85 -9.20 4.09
CA GLY A 17 -2.15 -8.09 4.98
C GLY A 17 -0.88 -7.32 5.30
N PHE A 18 -1.02 -6.04 5.64
CA PHE A 18 0.11 -5.21 6.02
C PHE A 18 -0.28 -4.20 7.09
N ALA A 19 0.73 -3.75 7.82
CA ALA A 19 0.67 -2.60 8.70
C ALA A 19 1.78 -1.63 8.31
N TYR A 20 1.53 -0.34 8.48
CA TYR A 20 2.49 0.71 8.19
C TYR A 20 2.50 1.78 9.26
N ALA A 21 3.63 2.44 9.41
CA ALA A 21 3.77 3.64 10.24
C ALA A 21 4.92 4.51 9.73
N GLY A 22 4.80 5.83 9.83
CA GLY A 22 5.85 6.72 9.38
C GLY A 22 5.47 8.19 9.41
N THR A 23 6.01 8.92 8.44
CA THR A 23 5.82 10.36 8.31
C THR A 23 5.09 10.69 7.01
N GLU A 24 4.03 11.48 7.12
CA GLU A 24 3.25 12.05 6.04
C GLU A 24 3.37 13.58 6.13
N PHE A 25 3.61 14.24 5.00
CA PHE A 25 3.68 15.69 4.90
C PHE A 25 2.84 16.19 3.74
N ASP A 26 1.99 17.18 4.02
CA ASP A 26 1.15 17.84 3.03
C ASP A 26 1.60 19.28 2.84
N ILE A 27 1.81 19.70 1.59
CA ILE A 27 2.08 21.09 1.20
C ILE A 27 1.02 21.51 0.17
N GLY A 28 -0.09 22.05 0.67
CA GLY A 28 -1.23 22.43 -0.17
C GLY A 28 -1.89 21.20 -0.80
N VAL A 29 -1.78 21.06 -2.12
CA VAL A 29 -2.29 19.87 -2.84
C VAL A 29 -1.26 18.76 -3.00
N ALA A 30 0.01 19.04 -2.71
CA ALA A 30 1.08 18.05 -2.80
C ALA A 30 1.19 17.26 -1.50
N LYS A 31 1.40 15.95 -1.62
CA LYS A 31 1.60 15.02 -0.52
C LYS A 31 2.94 14.31 -0.69
N GLY A 32 3.62 14.03 0.42
CA GLY A 32 4.72 13.09 0.44
C GLY A 32 4.73 12.25 1.70
N GLU A 33 5.22 11.03 1.56
CA GLU A 33 5.12 10.01 2.60
C GLU A 33 6.40 9.17 2.64
N SER A 34 6.83 8.86 3.86
CA SER A 34 7.90 7.93 4.17
C SER A 34 7.40 6.98 5.25
N LEU A 35 7.07 5.75 4.85
CA LEU A 35 6.42 4.77 5.70
C LEU A 35 7.32 3.56 5.89
N ALA A 36 7.41 3.05 7.11
CA ALA A 36 7.88 1.69 7.37
C ALA A 36 6.70 0.73 7.23
N VAL A 37 6.92 -0.46 6.66
CA VAL A 37 5.88 -1.45 6.40
C VAL A 37 6.31 -2.81 6.91
N ILE A 38 5.34 -3.54 7.49
CA ILE A 38 5.43 -4.97 7.76
C ILE A 38 4.25 -5.63 7.04
N ALA A 39 4.54 -6.66 6.24
CA ALA A 39 3.52 -7.35 5.46
C ALA A 39 3.64 -8.87 5.60
N TYR A 40 2.53 -9.54 5.39
CA TYR A 40 2.45 -10.99 5.23
C TYR A 40 1.67 -11.29 3.96
N ASP A 41 2.26 -12.09 3.07
CA ASP A 41 1.65 -12.60 1.86
C ASP A 41 1.59 -14.13 1.91
N SER A 42 0.48 -14.73 1.49
CA SER A 42 0.30 -16.18 1.54
C SER A 42 1.27 -16.98 0.67
N ALA A 43 1.87 -16.39 -0.37
CA ALA A 43 2.83 -17.03 -1.25
C ALA A 43 4.28 -16.79 -0.80
N SER A 44 4.65 -15.58 -0.41
CA SER A 44 6.04 -15.24 -0.05
C SER A 44 6.32 -15.21 1.47
N GLY A 45 5.30 -15.25 2.32
CA GLY A 45 5.43 -15.17 3.77
C GLY A 45 5.56 -13.74 4.30
N GLY A 46 6.23 -13.59 5.45
CA GLY A 46 6.42 -12.30 6.11
C GLY A 46 7.56 -11.46 5.53
N SER A 47 7.40 -10.15 5.51
CA SER A 47 8.39 -9.18 5.05
C SER A 47 8.35 -7.87 5.84
N HIS A 48 9.44 -7.10 5.76
CA HIS A 48 9.53 -5.74 6.31
C HIS A 48 10.23 -4.82 5.31
N GLY A 49 9.93 -3.53 5.35
CA GLY A 49 10.50 -2.59 4.39
C GLY A 49 10.06 -1.16 4.63
N GLY A 50 10.12 -0.38 3.56
CA GLY A 50 9.63 0.98 3.57
C GLY A 50 9.11 1.44 2.21
N ILE A 51 8.29 2.48 2.26
CA ILE A 51 7.67 3.13 1.13
C ILE A 51 8.10 4.59 1.13
N LEU A 52 8.56 5.07 -0.03
CA LEU A 52 8.71 6.49 -0.31
C LEU A 52 7.73 6.85 -1.43
N ALA A 53 6.81 7.76 -1.15
CA ALA A 53 5.76 8.11 -2.07
C ALA A 53 5.48 9.62 -2.10
N GLY A 54 4.97 10.09 -3.23
CA GLY A 54 4.57 11.47 -3.46
C GLY A 54 3.31 11.54 -4.30
N GLY A 55 2.49 12.56 -4.09
CA GLY A 55 1.16 12.62 -4.66
C GLY A 55 0.60 14.02 -4.82
N ILE A 56 -0.51 14.10 -5.54
CA ILE A 56 -1.31 15.31 -5.67
C ILE A 56 -2.79 14.94 -5.52
N GLY A 57 -3.48 15.62 -4.60
CA GLY A 57 -4.89 15.35 -4.31
C GLY A 57 -5.10 13.92 -3.81
N HIS A 58 -5.92 13.15 -4.53
CA HIS A 58 -6.29 11.78 -4.15
C HIS A 58 -5.31 10.70 -4.63
N TYR A 59 -4.30 11.07 -5.41
CA TYR A 59 -3.40 10.14 -6.08
C TYR A 59 -2.00 10.27 -5.52
N THR A 60 -1.45 9.15 -5.05
CA THR A 60 -0.07 9.06 -4.58
C THR A 60 0.61 7.90 -5.31
N GLY A 61 1.85 8.11 -5.75
CA GLY A 61 2.69 7.08 -6.36
C GLY A 61 4.06 7.06 -5.72
N GLY A 62 4.69 5.89 -5.71
CA GLY A 62 5.97 5.73 -5.04
C GLY A 62 6.64 4.42 -5.33
N ILE A 63 7.63 4.13 -4.49
CA ILE A 63 8.39 2.90 -4.53
C ILE A 63 8.30 2.26 -3.15
N GLU A 64 7.95 0.98 -3.14
CA GLU A 64 8.10 0.12 -1.97
C GLU A 64 9.38 -0.70 -2.13
N SER A 65 10.16 -0.77 -1.05
CA SER A 65 11.31 -1.67 -0.94
C SER A 65 11.16 -2.54 0.29
N VAL A 66 11.03 -3.85 0.09
CA VAL A 66 10.80 -4.85 1.14
C VAL A 66 11.86 -5.93 1.12
N ARG A 67 12.08 -6.55 2.27
CA ARG A 67 12.88 -7.75 2.45
C ARG A 67 12.07 -8.84 3.13
N THR A 68 12.00 -9.99 2.48
CA THR A 68 11.30 -11.20 2.95
C THR A 68 12.09 -11.91 4.06
N TRP A 69 11.39 -12.47 5.05
CA TRP A 69 12.03 -13.17 6.18
C TRP A 69 12.41 -14.61 5.88
N SER A 70 11.79 -15.21 4.87
CA SER A 70 11.99 -16.60 4.45
C SER A 70 13.36 -16.81 3.78
N ASP A 71 13.76 -15.89 2.91
CA ASP A 71 14.96 -16.02 2.07
C ASP A 71 15.86 -14.77 2.07
N TRP A 72 15.50 -13.74 2.85
CA TRP A 72 16.21 -12.46 2.95
C TRP A 72 16.43 -11.75 1.60
N GLN A 73 15.60 -12.05 0.60
CA GLN A 73 15.63 -11.39 -0.69
C GLN A 73 15.00 -10.00 -0.61
N GLU A 74 15.58 -9.06 -1.34
CA GLU A 74 15.07 -7.71 -1.46
C GLU A 74 14.25 -7.56 -2.74
N HIS A 75 13.13 -6.88 -2.61
CA HIS A 75 12.26 -6.55 -3.71
C HIS A 75 11.95 -5.07 -3.68
N THR A 76 12.04 -4.44 -4.84
CA THR A 76 11.66 -3.05 -5.05
C THR A 76 10.62 -3.00 -6.15
N SER A 77 9.48 -2.38 -5.87
CA SER A 77 8.37 -2.34 -6.80
C SER A 77 7.65 -0.99 -6.76
N PRO A 78 7.08 -0.54 -7.88
CA PRO A 78 6.23 0.64 -7.91
C PRO A 78 4.93 0.35 -7.15
N ILE A 79 4.51 1.32 -6.33
CA ILE A 79 3.25 1.28 -5.59
C ILE A 79 2.44 2.54 -5.87
N GLY A 80 1.12 2.39 -5.96
CA GLY A 80 0.19 3.49 -6.12
C GLY A 80 -0.96 3.40 -5.12
N PHE A 81 -1.42 4.57 -4.70
CA PHE A 81 -2.53 4.75 -3.78
C PHE A 81 -3.56 5.67 -4.41
N VAL A 82 -4.83 5.34 -4.21
CA VAL A 82 -5.95 6.23 -4.47
C VAL A 82 -6.74 6.35 -3.20
N GLY A 83 -6.75 7.53 -2.59
CA GLY A 83 -7.24 7.68 -1.23
C GLY A 83 -8.01 8.97 -0.97
N GLY A 84 -8.81 8.90 0.08
CA GLY A 84 -9.47 10.04 0.70
C GLY A 84 -8.92 10.26 2.10
N ALA A 85 -8.95 11.51 2.52
CA ALA A 85 -8.66 11.93 3.88
C ALA A 85 -9.91 12.57 4.48
N SER A 86 -10.23 12.23 5.72
CA SER A 86 -11.31 12.89 6.48
C SER A 86 -10.75 13.40 7.78
N SER A 87 -10.89 14.69 8.02
CA SER A 87 -10.63 15.27 9.34
C SER A 87 -11.59 14.65 10.37
N LEU A 88 -11.06 14.35 11.55
CA LEU A 88 -11.83 13.79 12.65
C LEU A 88 -11.58 14.62 13.91
N THR A 89 -12.53 14.56 14.85
CA THR A 89 -12.29 15.07 16.20
C THR A 89 -11.06 14.36 16.77
N PRO A 90 -10.03 15.09 17.24
CA PRO A 90 -8.80 14.46 17.68
C PRO A 90 -9.05 13.39 18.72
N THR A 91 -8.65 12.16 18.41
CA THR A 91 -8.88 10.98 19.25
C THR A 91 -7.54 10.36 19.59
N GLY A 92 -7.31 10.06 20.88
CA GLY A 92 -6.11 9.36 21.31
C GLY A 92 -6.21 7.88 20.98
N VAL A 93 -5.21 7.35 20.27
CA VAL A 93 -5.00 5.91 20.06
C VAL A 93 -3.62 5.57 20.61
N GLY A 94 -3.57 5.10 21.86
CA GLY A 94 -2.30 4.91 22.58
C GLY A 94 -1.55 6.24 22.76
N PRO A 95 -0.23 6.31 22.48
CA PRO A 95 0.54 7.56 22.55
C PRO A 95 0.33 8.49 21.35
N LEU A 96 -0.44 8.07 20.34
CA LEU A 96 -0.69 8.86 19.13
C LEU A 96 -2.02 9.61 19.24
N LYS A 97 -1.98 10.91 19.03
CA LYS A 97 -3.17 11.73 18.82
C LYS A 97 -3.52 11.67 17.33
N VAL A 98 -4.62 11.06 16.95
CA VAL A 98 -5.08 10.97 15.55
C VAL A 98 -6.08 12.09 15.31
N ASN A 99 -5.86 12.92 14.29
CA ASN A 99 -6.78 14.00 13.91
C ASN A 99 -7.22 13.94 12.44
N GLU A 100 -6.78 12.92 11.71
CA GLU A 100 -7.21 12.61 10.37
C GLU A 100 -7.29 11.09 10.19
N ALA A 101 -8.33 10.62 9.50
CA ALA A 101 -8.40 9.24 8.99
C ALA A 101 -8.16 9.24 7.48
N ASN A 102 -7.32 8.30 7.04
CA ASN A 102 -6.97 8.09 5.64
C ASN A 102 -7.42 6.69 5.22
N TYR A 103 -8.06 6.59 4.07
CA TYR A 103 -8.53 5.31 3.52
C TYR A 103 -8.45 5.32 2.01
N GLY A 104 -8.32 4.15 1.40
CA GLY A 104 -8.20 4.09 -0.04
C GLY A 104 -7.93 2.71 -0.59
N GLY A 105 -7.72 2.70 -1.90
CA GLY A 105 -7.20 1.55 -2.64
C GLY A 105 -5.70 1.65 -2.80
N LEU A 106 -5.05 0.49 -2.89
CA LEU A 106 -3.65 0.36 -3.29
C LEU A 106 -3.54 -0.56 -4.50
N PHE A 107 -2.51 -0.33 -5.29
CA PHE A 107 -2.11 -1.23 -6.36
C PHE A 107 -0.59 -1.27 -6.48
N GLN A 108 -0.05 -2.45 -6.73
CA GLN A 108 1.38 -2.70 -6.82
C GLN A 108 1.66 -3.74 -7.89
N TYR A 109 2.62 -3.47 -8.76
CA TYR A 109 2.99 -4.39 -9.83
C TYR A 109 4.40 -4.92 -9.62
N GLN A 110 4.53 -6.24 -9.50
CA GLN A 110 5.80 -6.90 -9.22
C GLN A 110 5.86 -8.25 -9.93
N ASN A 111 6.98 -8.53 -10.61
CA ASN A 111 7.27 -9.84 -11.23
C ASN A 111 6.13 -10.39 -12.12
N GLY A 112 5.46 -9.52 -12.87
CA GLY A 112 4.36 -9.94 -13.76
C GLY A 112 2.98 -10.05 -13.08
N GLN A 113 2.92 -9.83 -11.77
CA GLN A 113 1.71 -9.93 -10.94
C GLN A 113 1.25 -8.55 -10.48
N LEU A 114 -0.06 -8.39 -10.34
CA LEU A 114 -0.71 -7.17 -9.86
C LEU A 114 -1.36 -7.44 -8.51
N SER A 115 -0.86 -6.80 -7.47
CA SER A 115 -1.52 -6.75 -6.16
C SER A 115 -2.49 -5.58 -6.14
N VAL A 116 -3.74 -5.83 -5.76
CA VAL A 116 -4.77 -4.80 -5.55
C VAL A 116 -5.42 -4.98 -4.19
N GLY A 117 -5.66 -3.87 -3.49
CA GLY A 117 -6.13 -3.94 -2.12
C GLY A 117 -6.71 -2.63 -1.63
N GLY A 118 -6.94 -2.59 -0.32
CA GLY A 118 -7.42 -1.40 0.38
C GLY A 118 -6.67 -1.20 1.69
N TYR A 119 -6.69 0.04 2.15
CA TYR A 119 -6.06 0.43 3.41
C TYR A 119 -6.93 1.38 4.22
N LEU A 120 -6.65 1.39 5.52
CA LEU A 120 -7.20 2.27 6.53
C LEU A 120 -6.05 2.70 7.43
N GLY A 121 -5.98 3.99 7.71
CA GLY A 121 -5.03 4.54 8.67
C GLY A 121 -5.52 5.82 9.31
N GLY A 122 -4.68 6.35 10.17
CA GLY A 122 -4.86 7.64 10.79
C GLY A 122 -3.55 8.39 10.87
N ALA A 123 -3.65 9.70 10.72
CA ALA A 123 -2.52 10.61 10.80
C ALA A 123 -2.74 11.69 11.87
N ASN A 124 -1.62 12.21 12.35
CA ASN A 124 -1.54 13.41 13.15
C ASN A 124 -0.91 14.50 12.28
N LYS A 125 -1.72 15.43 11.76
CA LYS A 125 -1.23 16.55 10.93
C LYS A 125 -0.27 17.50 11.66
N GLU A 126 -0.38 17.61 12.98
CA GLU A 126 0.48 18.50 13.76
C GLU A 126 1.93 17.98 13.82
N THR A 127 2.09 16.65 13.82
CA THR A 127 3.40 15.99 13.93
C THR A 127 3.86 15.31 12.63
N GLY A 128 2.99 15.27 11.63
CA GLY A 128 3.20 14.52 10.39
C GLY A 128 3.29 13.01 10.60
N ARG A 129 2.85 12.44 11.74
CA ARG A 129 2.96 11.00 12.00
C ARG A 129 1.70 10.27 11.54
N GLY A 130 1.88 9.21 10.75
CA GLY A 130 0.80 8.37 10.25
C GLY A 130 1.02 6.89 10.61
N ALA A 131 -0.07 6.15 10.79
CA ALA A 131 -0.05 4.70 10.91
C ALA A 131 -1.36 4.09 10.41
N GLY A 132 -1.30 2.85 9.95
CA GLY A 132 -2.46 2.14 9.45
C GLY A 132 -2.15 0.71 9.06
N GLY A 133 -3.07 0.13 8.30
CA GLY A 133 -2.90 -1.20 7.72
C GLY A 133 -3.94 -1.46 6.65
N GLY A 134 -3.84 -2.64 6.05
CA GLY A 134 -4.71 -3.01 4.96
C GLY A 134 -4.52 -4.46 4.54
N GLY A 135 -5.12 -4.78 3.41
CA GLY A 135 -5.00 -6.09 2.79
C GLY A 135 -5.15 -6.02 1.28
N TYR A 136 -4.67 -7.05 0.60
CA TYR A 136 -4.65 -7.11 -0.85
C TYR A 136 -4.80 -8.56 -1.34
N ILE A 137 -5.09 -8.66 -2.64
CA ILE A 137 -5.05 -9.89 -3.41
C ILE A 137 -4.09 -9.71 -4.59
N THR A 138 -3.33 -10.75 -4.90
CA THR A 138 -2.35 -10.75 -5.98
C THR A 138 -2.88 -11.53 -7.17
N LEU A 139 -2.88 -10.89 -8.34
CA LEU A 139 -3.50 -11.35 -9.57
C LEU A 139 -2.45 -11.58 -10.66
N SER A 140 -2.61 -12.63 -11.47
CA SER A 140 -1.74 -12.91 -12.62
C SER A 140 -2.53 -13.32 -13.87
N TRP A 141 -2.09 -12.84 -15.04
CA TRP A 141 -2.61 -13.21 -16.36
C TRP A 141 -1.77 -14.28 -17.08
N SER A 142 -0.58 -14.59 -16.55
CA SER A 142 0.35 -15.61 -17.08
C SER A 142 0.40 -16.88 -16.23
N GLY A 143 -0.31 -16.90 -15.09
CA GLY A 143 -0.25 -17.97 -14.11
C GLY A 143 0.51 -17.56 -12.84
N CYS A 144 0.36 -18.34 -11.78
CA CYS A 144 0.98 -18.04 -10.50
C CYS A 144 2.43 -18.53 -10.48
N HIS A 145 3.34 -17.62 -10.19
CA HIS A 145 4.76 -17.89 -10.02
C HIS A 145 5.05 -17.79 -8.52
N ASN A 146 5.60 -18.87 -7.96
CA ASN A 146 6.13 -18.91 -6.59
C ASN A 146 7.59 -18.49 -6.60
#